data_AF-A0A3T0SCV7-F1
#
_entry.id   AF-A0A3T0SCV7-F1
#
_cell.length_a   1.000
_cell.length_b   1.000
_cell.length_c   1.000
_cell.angle_alpha   90.00
_cell.angle_beta   90.00
_cell.angle_gamma   90.00
#
_symmetry.space_group_name_H-M   'P 1'
#
loop_
_entity.id
_entity.type
_entity.pdbx_description
1 polymer ?
#
loop_
_entity_poly.entity_id
_entity_poly.type
_entity_poly.pdbx_seq_one_letter_code
_entity_poly.pdbx_strand_id
1 'polypeptide(L)'
;MSYSLLHVTHLLAAIFFIGTLFVEVAVLSRVRQQIEPELMQRVDKAVGARLRVVLHWVVLFVYGAGVGLAWFHRQALADPFASSFATLLSLKILLAVGVFFTFGMVAMLLRSGRMTPARYRRIHWAIFAQMVGIVLLAKGMFYLHW
;
A
#
# COMPACT_ATOMS: atom_id res chain seq x y z
N MET A 1 3.41 26.05 -3.57
CA MET A 1 2.18 25.37 -4.06
C MET A 1 2.41 23.89 -4.41
N SER A 2 3.57 23.49 -4.92
CA SER A 2 3.88 22.09 -5.25
C SER A 2 3.77 21.10 -4.09
N TYR A 3 4.20 21.48 -2.88
CA TYR A 3 4.13 20.58 -1.70
C TYR A 3 2.70 20.17 -1.34
N SER A 4 1.76 21.12 -1.25
CA SER A 4 0.36 20.82 -0.89
C SER A 4 -0.30 19.91 -1.94
N LEU A 5 -0.05 20.18 -3.22
CA LEU A 5 -0.53 19.32 -4.32
C LEU A 5 0.02 17.89 -4.22
N LEU A 6 1.33 17.74 -3.98
CA LEU A 6 1.93 16.41 -3.77
C LEU A 6 1.32 15.71 -2.56
N HIS A 7 1.07 16.44 -1.48
CA HIS A 7 0.47 15.88 -0.27
C HIS A 7 -0.96 15.39 -0.52
N VAL A 8 -1.80 16.20 -1.17
CA VAL A 8 -3.18 15.82 -1.52
C VAL A 8 -3.19 14.63 -2.48
N THR A 9 -2.36 14.65 -3.52
CA THR A 9 -2.23 13.54 -4.48
C THR A 9 -1.80 12.25 -3.79
N HIS A 10 -0.80 12.33 -2.91
CA HIS A 10 -0.33 11.17 -2.14
C HIS A 10 -1.44 10.61 -1.25
N LEU A 11 -2.18 11.47 -0.56
CA LEU A 11 -3.26 11.05 0.33
C LEU A 11 -4.41 10.40 -0.43
N LEU A 12 -4.87 11.00 -1.52
CA LEU A 12 -5.94 10.44 -2.36
C LEU A 12 -5.53 9.08 -2.94
N ALA A 13 -4.30 8.97 -3.46
CA ALA A 13 -3.78 7.71 -3.98
C ALA A 13 -3.65 6.65 -2.87
N ALA A 14 -3.19 7.04 -1.68
CA ALA A 14 -3.15 6.13 -0.52
C ALA A 14 -4.54 5.64 -0.12
N ILE A 15 -5.55 6.51 -0.11
CA ILE A 15 -6.95 6.12 0.18
C ILE A 15 -7.43 5.08 -0.82
N PHE A 16 -7.21 5.29 -2.12
CA PHE A 16 -7.60 4.30 -3.13
C PHE A 16 -6.86 2.98 -2.95
N PHE A 17 -5.55 3.03 -2.69
CA PHE A 17 -4.74 1.82 -2.57
C PHE A 17 -5.15 0.97 -1.36
N ILE A 18 -5.27 1.62 -0.20
CA ILE A 18 -5.68 0.97 1.05
C ILE A 18 -7.13 0.50 0.95
N GLY A 19 -8.01 1.31 0.35
CA GLY A 19 -9.42 0.97 0.15
C GLY A 19 -9.61 -0.27 -0.72
N THR A 20 -8.87 -0.40 -1.82
CA THR A 20 -8.90 -1.60 -2.67
C THR A 20 -8.48 -2.84 -1.88
N LEU A 21 -7.35 -2.78 -1.16
CA LEU A 21 -6.89 -3.92 -0.37
C LEU A 21 -7.82 -4.21 0.81
N PHE A 22 -8.44 -3.21 1.43
CA PHE A 22 -9.46 -3.42 2.44
C PHE A 22 -10.63 -4.24 1.88
N VAL A 23 -11.16 -3.87 0.70
CA VAL A 23 -12.24 -4.62 0.06
C VAL A 23 -11.80 -6.04 -0.27
N GLU A 24 -10.62 -6.24 -0.85
CA GLU A 24 -10.12 -7.58 -1.17
C GLU A 24 -9.97 -8.47 0.07
N VAL A 25 -9.42 -7.91 1.14
CA VAL A 25 -9.02 -8.68 2.32
C VAL A 25 -10.18 -8.88 3.29
N ALA A 26 -11.01 -7.86 3.52
CA ALA A 26 -12.11 -7.90 4.48
C ALA A 26 -13.44 -8.37 3.87
N VAL A 27 -13.74 -7.97 2.63
CA VAL A 27 -15.04 -8.24 1.99
C VAL A 27 -14.96 -9.45 1.08
N LEU A 28 -14.10 -9.41 0.06
CA LEU A 28 -14.04 -10.43 -0.98
C LEU A 28 -13.64 -11.80 -0.43
N SER A 29 -12.79 -11.82 0.61
CA SER A 29 -12.40 -13.06 1.30
C SER A 29 -13.58 -13.80 1.93
N ARG A 30 -14.60 -13.08 2.42
CA ARG A 30 -15.84 -13.63 2.98
C ARG A 30 -16.83 -14.02 1.89
N VAL A 31 -17.02 -13.15 0.90
CA VAL A 31 -17.90 -13.40 -0.25
C VAL A 31 -17.50 -14.69 -0.98
N ARG A 32 -16.20 -14.92 -1.14
CA ARG A 32 -15.65 -16.14 -1.77
C ARG A 32 -16.04 -17.45 -1.07
N GLN A 33 -16.45 -17.40 0.20
CA GLN A 33 -16.94 -18.59 0.93
C GLN A 33 -18.42 -18.90 0.64
N GLN A 34 -19.15 -17.95 0.07
CA GLN A 34 -20.61 -18.01 -0.15
C GLN A 34 -20.98 -18.21 -1.62
N ILE A 35 -20.02 -18.06 -2.54
CA ILE A 35 -20.24 -18.14 -3.99
C ILE A 35 -19.64 -19.44 -4.53
N GLU A 36 -20.32 -20.05 -5.50
CA GLU A 36 -19.85 -21.23 -6.21
C GLU A 36 -18.46 -20.99 -6.85
N PRO A 37 -17.52 -21.95 -6.77
CA PRO A 37 -16.13 -21.74 -7.20
C PRO A 37 -15.97 -21.26 -8.66
N GLU A 38 -16.77 -21.79 -9.58
CA GLU A 38 -16.70 -21.41 -11.00
C GLU A 38 -17.14 -19.96 -11.25
N LEU A 39 -18.22 -19.54 -10.60
CA LEU A 39 -18.70 -18.16 -10.69
C LEU A 39 -17.68 -17.20 -10.08
N MET A 40 -17.12 -17.55 -8.92
CA MET A 40 -16.08 -16.74 -8.28
C MET A 40 -14.84 -16.59 -9.16
N GLN A 41 -14.41 -17.63 -9.89
CA GLN A 41 -13.28 -17.53 -10.82
C GLN A 41 -13.55 -16.52 -11.95
N ARG A 42 -14.79 -16.47 -12.47
CA ARG A 42 -15.18 -15.48 -13.48
C ARG A 42 -15.13 -14.06 -12.92
N VAL A 43 -15.64 -13.87 -11.70
CA VAL A 43 -15.59 -12.58 -10.98
C VAL A 43 -14.13 -12.15 -10.76
N ASP A 44 -13.28 -13.01 -10.21
CA ASP A 44 -11.87 -12.73 -9.95
C ASP A 44 -11.12 -12.36 -11.23
N LYS A 45 -11.42 -13.02 -12.35
CA LYS A 45 -10.80 -12.73 -13.65
C LYS A 45 -11.20 -11.34 -14.15
N ALA A 46 -12.50 -11.00 -14.10
CA ALA A 46 -13.02 -9.72 -14.58
C ALA A 46 -12.58 -8.55 -13.68
N VAL A 47 -12.79 -8.69 -12.37
CA VAL A 47 -12.41 -7.69 -11.36
C VAL A 47 -10.90 -7.54 -11.32
N GLY A 48 -10.15 -8.65 -11.27
CA GLY A 48 -8.69 -8.62 -11.23
C GLY A 48 -8.07 -7.96 -12.46
N ALA A 49 -8.64 -8.12 -13.65
CA ALA A 49 -8.17 -7.43 -14.85
C ALA A 49 -8.31 -5.90 -14.72
N ARG A 50 -9.46 -5.43 -14.23
CA ARG A 50 -9.69 -4.00 -14.02
C ARG A 50 -8.85 -3.45 -12.87
N LEU A 51 -8.78 -4.16 -11.75
CA LEU A 51 -8.00 -3.77 -10.58
C LEU A 51 -6.52 -3.62 -10.90
N ARG A 52 -5.92 -4.51 -11.71
CA ARG A 52 -4.51 -4.36 -12.11
C ARG A 52 -4.23 -3.02 -12.82
N VAL A 53 -5.13 -2.60 -13.71
CA VAL A 53 -4.97 -1.32 -14.43
C VAL A 53 -5.14 -0.13 -13.47
N VAL A 54 -6.16 -0.17 -12.61
CA VAL A 54 -6.40 0.89 -11.63
C VAL A 54 -5.26 0.99 -10.62
N LEU A 55 -4.86 -0.13 -10.03
CA LEU A 55 -3.78 -0.20 -9.05
C LEU A 55 -2.45 0.23 -9.65
N HIS A 56 -2.16 -0.07 -10.92
CA HIS A 56 -0.94 0.41 -11.57
C HIS A 56 -0.82 1.94 -11.51
N TRP A 57 -1.89 2.66 -11.87
CA TRP A 57 -1.91 4.12 -11.80
C TRP A 57 -1.90 4.64 -10.36
N VAL A 58 -2.66 4.03 -9.46
CA VAL A 58 -2.69 4.41 -8.04
C VAL A 58 -1.30 4.26 -7.40
N VAL A 59 -0.60 3.15 -7.68
CA VAL A 59 0.77 2.91 -7.23
C VAL A 59 1.70 3.97 -7.81
N LEU A 60 1.60 4.29 -9.10
CA LEU A 60 2.42 5.35 -9.69
C LEU A 60 2.24 6.69 -8.98
N PHE A 61 0.99 7.10 -8.70
CA PHE A 61 0.72 8.35 -8.00
C PHE A 61 1.17 8.34 -6.54
N VAL A 62 0.91 7.26 -5.79
CA VAL A 62 1.26 7.22 -4.35
C VAL A 62 2.78 7.22 -4.15
N TYR A 63 3.53 6.46 -4.94
CA TYR A 63 5.00 6.42 -4.83
C TYR A 63 5.63 7.66 -5.47
N GLY A 64 5.15 8.11 -6.62
CA GLY A 64 5.65 9.34 -7.27
C GLY A 64 5.49 10.57 -6.38
N ALA A 65 4.30 10.77 -5.81
CA ALA A 65 4.06 11.85 -4.86
C ALA A 65 4.83 11.64 -3.54
N GLY A 66 4.97 10.39 -3.07
CA GLY A 66 5.74 10.04 -1.89
C GLY A 66 7.23 10.38 -2.01
N VAL A 67 7.85 10.07 -3.15
CA VAL A 67 9.25 10.45 -3.45
C VAL A 67 9.39 11.97 -3.51
N GLY A 68 8.44 12.66 -4.14
CA GLY A 68 8.40 14.12 -4.14
C GLY A 68 8.37 14.71 -2.73
N LEU A 69 7.52 14.18 -1.84
CA LEU A 69 7.43 14.62 -0.44
C LEU A 69 8.71 14.29 0.35
N ALA A 70 9.32 13.13 0.12
CA ALA A 70 10.59 12.76 0.75
C ALA A 70 11.71 13.73 0.36
N TRP A 71 11.71 14.22 -0.88
CA TRP A 71 12.68 15.24 -1.33
C TRP A 71 12.56 16.57 -0.59
N PHE A 72 11.32 17.00 -0.28
CA PHE A 72 11.09 18.19 0.55
C PHE A 72 11.60 18.01 1.98
N HIS A 73 11.54 16.77 2.51
CA HIS A 73 12.00 16.41 3.85
C HIS A 73 13.43 15.85 3.90
N ARG A 74 14.25 16.05 2.86
CA ARG A 74 15.61 15.48 2.77
C ARG A 74 16.52 15.84 3.94
N GLN A 75 16.34 17.03 4.54
CA GLN A 75 17.13 17.45 5.70
C GLN A 75 16.78 16.62 6.93
N ALA A 76 15.48 16.39 7.19
CA ALA A 76 15.04 15.50 8.25
C ALA A 76 15.48 14.05 8.00
N LEU A 77 15.54 13.62 6.74
CA LEU A 77 16.01 12.28 6.36
C LEU A 77 17.53 12.12 6.43
N ALA A 78 18.30 13.20 6.47
CA ALA A 78 19.75 13.16 6.62
C ALA A 78 20.17 12.75 8.04
N ASP A 79 19.33 13.08 9.03
CA ASP A 79 19.50 12.61 10.41
C ASP A 79 18.18 12.01 10.95
N PRO A 80 17.90 10.74 10.63
CA PRO A 80 16.65 10.06 10.97
C PRO A 80 16.34 10.00 12.47
N PHE A 81 17.34 10.13 13.34
CA PHE A 81 17.18 9.97 14.80
C PHE A 81 17.21 11.30 15.55
N ALA A 82 17.41 12.42 14.86
CA ALA A 82 17.43 13.76 15.47
C ALA A 82 16.07 14.23 16.01
N SER A 83 14.95 13.64 15.57
CA SER A 83 13.62 14.02 16.05
C SER A 83 12.60 12.89 15.87
N SER A 84 11.55 12.90 16.68
CA SER A 84 10.38 12.03 16.51
C SER A 84 9.82 12.05 15.08
N PHE A 85 9.74 13.24 14.48
CA PHE A 85 9.27 13.44 13.10
C PHE A 85 10.16 12.69 12.09
N ALA A 86 11.48 12.90 12.17
CA ALA A 86 12.44 12.27 11.26
C ALA A 86 12.43 10.73 11.40
N THR A 87 12.34 10.23 12.63
CA THR A 87 12.31 8.78 12.90
C THR A 87 11.05 8.15 12.33
N LEU A 88 9.88 8.73 12.61
CA LEU A 88 8.60 8.21 12.14
C LEU A 88 8.47 8.33 10.61
N LEU A 89 8.97 9.41 10.00
CA LEU A 89 9.03 9.57 8.56
C LEU A 89 9.90 8.48 7.91
N SER A 90 11.07 8.20 8.49
CA SER A 90 12.00 7.19 7.99
C SER A 90 11.41 5.78 8.10
N LEU A 91 10.77 5.46 9.22
CA LEU A 91 10.06 4.19 9.40
C LEU A 91 8.87 4.06 8.43
N LYS A 92 8.13 5.15 8.18
CA LYS A 92 7.05 5.18 7.19
C LYS A 92 7.57 4.88 5.79
N ILE A 93 8.70 5.47 5.39
CA ILE A 93 9.34 5.20 4.10
C ILE A 93 9.81 3.73 4.03
N LEU A 94 10.42 3.21 5.09
CA LEU A 94 10.85 1.80 5.15
C LEU A 94 9.66 0.84 4.96
N LEU A 95 8.54 1.10 5.63
CA LEU A 95 7.31 0.32 5.43
C LEU A 95 6.79 0.45 3.99
N ALA A 96 6.79 1.65 3.41
CA ALA A 96 6.36 1.84 2.03
C ALA A 96 7.23 1.07 1.03
N VAL A 97 8.55 1.08 1.21
CA VAL A 97 9.49 0.25 0.43
C VAL A 97 9.20 -1.24 0.62
N GLY A 98 8.94 -1.67 1.86
CA GLY A 98 8.53 -3.05 2.15
C GLY A 98 7.23 -3.46 1.44
N VAL A 99 6.24 -2.57 1.39
CA VAL A 99 4.99 -2.79 0.63
C VAL A 99 5.30 -2.92 -0.86
N PHE A 100 6.14 -2.04 -1.43
CA PHE A 100 6.52 -2.09 -2.84
C PHE A 100 7.15 -3.43 -3.23
N PHE A 101 8.13 -3.90 -2.46
CA PHE A 101 8.79 -5.18 -2.71
C PHE A 101 7.84 -6.35 -2.54
N THR A 102 7.02 -6.35 -1.49
CA THR A 102 6.07 -7.43 -1.23
C THR A 102 5.01 -7.52 -2.34
N PHE A 103 4.52 -6.37 -2.81
CA PHE A 103 3.58 -6.28 -3.93
C PHE A 103 4.23 -6.74 -5.25
N GLY A 104 5.47 -6.34 -5.53
CA GLY A 104 6.24 -6.82 -6.67
C GLY A 104 6.47 -8.34 -6.64
N MET A 105 6.80 -8.88 -5.47
CA MET A 105 6.96 -10.32 -5.25
C MET A 105 5.67 -11.09 -5.53
N VAL A 106 4.49 -10.55 -5.18
CA VAL A 106 3.19 -11.14 -5.55
C VAL A 106 3.06 -11.25 -7.06
N ALA A 107 3.37 -10.19 -7.80
CA ALA A 107 3.31 -10.20 -9.26
C ALA A 107 4.25 -11.25 -9.88
N MET A 108 5.47 -11.40 -9.34
CA MET A 108 6.43 -12.42 -9.78
C MET A 108 5.96 -13.85 -9.46
N LEU A 109 5.41 -14.08 -8.28
CA LEU A 109 4.88 -15.38 -7.86
C LEU A 109 3.64 -15.79 -8.67
N LEU A 110 2.80 -14.83 -9.05
CA LEU A 110 1.66 -15.06 -9.94
C LEU A 110 2.13 -15.42 -11.35
N ARG A 111 3.13 -14.70 -11.90
CA ARG A 111 3.71 -15.00 -13.22
C ARG A 111 4.39 -16.37 -13.28
N SER A 112 5.00 -16.82 -12.19
CA SER A 112 5.69 -18.11 -12.11
C SER A 112 4.78 -19.29 -11.76
N GLY A 113 3.48 -19.07 -11.53
CA GLY A 113 2.52 -20.14 -11.19
C GLY A 113 2.71 -20.75 -9.79
N ARG A 114 3.64 -20.23 -8.97
CA ARG A 114 3.97 -20.78 -7.63
C ARG A 114 3.06 -20.24 -6.52
N MET A 115 1.98 -19.53 -6.89
CA MET A 115 1.09 -18.88 -5.93
C MET A 115 -0.01 -19.83 -5.48
N THR A 116 -0.08 -20.06 -4.16
CA THR A 116 -1.21 -20.79 -3.54
C THR A 116 -2.21 -19.81 -2.92
N PRO A 117 -3.51 -20.15 -2.83
CA PRO A 117 -4.51 -19.26 -2.24
C PRO A 117 -4.21 -18.86 -0.79
N ALA A 118 -3.67 -19.79 0.01
CA ALA A 118 -3.31 -19.52 1.40
C ALA A 118 -2.10 -18.58 1.53
N ARG A 119 -1.12 -18.66 0.61
CA ARG A 119 0.02 -17.74 0.57
C ARG A 119 -0.41 -16.36 0.09
N TYR A 120 -1.23 -16.30 -0.96
CA TYR A 120 -1.81 -15.06 -1.48
C TYR A 120 -2.52 -14.26 -0.38
N ARG A 121 -3.41 -14.91 0.37
CA ARG A 121 -4.15 -14.29 1.49
C ARG A 121 -3.23 -13.79 2.60
N ARG A 122 -2.23 -14.58 3.01
CA ARG A 122 -1.26 -14.16 4.04
C ARG A 122 -0.47 -12.92 3.61
N ILE A 123 -0.02 -12.88 2.36
CA ILE A 123 0.72 -11.74 1.83
C ILE A 123 -0.18 -10.50 1.77
N HIS A 124 -1.43 -10.61 1.33
CA HIS A 124 -2.34 -9.46 1.28
C HIS A 124 -2.67 -8.90 2.67
N TRP A 125 -2.85 -9.78 3.67
CA TRP A 125 -2.99 -9.35 5.07
C TRP A 125 -1.73 -8.66 5.59
N ALA A 126 -0.54 -9.16 5.25
CA ALA A 126 0.72 -8.52 5.65
C ALA A 126 0.85 -7.13 5.02
N ILE A 127 0.57 -6.99 3.72
CA ILE A 127 0.58 -5.69 3.02
C ILE A 127 -0.45 -4.74 3.67
N PHE A 128 -1.66 -5.23 3.95
CA PHE A 128 -2.69 -4.42 4.61
C PHE A 128 -2.25 -3.94 5.99
N ALA A 129 -1.64 -4.80 6.80
CA ALA A 129 -1.07 -4.42 8.10
C ALA A 129 0.04 -3.36 7.98
N GLN A 130 0.93 -3.51 7.00
CA GLN A 130 1.97 -2.51 6.72
C GLN A 130 1.34 -1.15 6.34
N MET A 131 0.28 -1.16 5.54
CA MET A 131 -0.43 0.06 5.16
C MET A 131 -1.13 0.74 6.34
N VAL A 132 -1.75 -0.02 7.23
CA VAL A 132 -2.28 0.52 8.49
C VAL A 132 -1.16 1.15 9.31
N GLY A 133 -0.01 0.46 9.42
CA GLY A 133 1.19 1.00 10.05
C GLY A 133 1.63 2.33 9.44
N ILE A 134 1.66 2.44 8.10
CA ILE A 134 2.00 3.68 7.38
C ILE A 134 1.05 4.83 7.76
N VAL A 135 -0.25 4.56 7.87
CA VAL A 135 -1.25 5.58 8.27
C VAL A 135 -1.04 6.01 9.72
N LEU A 136 -0.82 5.06 10.63
CA LEU A 136 -0.57 5.35 12.04
C LEU A 136 0.71 6.17 12.23
N LEU A 137 1.80 5.83 11.53
CA LEU A 137 3.04 6.62 11.55
C LEU A 137 2.83 8.01 10.98
N ALA A 138 2.14 8.12 9.84
CA ALA A 138 1.84 9.40 9.21
C ALA A 138 1.10 10.35 10.16
N LYS A 139 0.21 9.80 10.99
CA LYS A 139 -0.55 10.57 11.96
C LYS A 139 0.26 10.83 13.24
N GLY A 140 0.97 9.83 13.73
CA GLY A 140 1.87 9.92 14.88
C GLY A 140 2.93 11.00 14.75
N MET A 141 3.42 11.28 13.53
CA MET A 141 4.34 12.39 13.25
C MET A 141 3.84 13.77 13.74
N PHE A 142 2.54 13.96 13.93
CA PHE A 142 1.95 15.21 14.41
C PHE A 142 1.58 15.22 15.90
N TYR A 143 1.57 14.05 16.55
CA TYR A 143 1.11 13.90 17.94
C TYR A 143 2.23 13.45 18.89
N LEU A 144 3.31 12.90 18.36
CA LEU A 144 4.40 12.36 19.15
C LEU A 144 5.61 13.30 19.11
N HIS A 145 6.08 13.71 20.28
CA HIS A 145 7.22 14.61 20.44
C HIS A 145 8.16 14.02 21.50
N TRP A 146 9.40 13.76 21.10
CA TRP A 146 10.54 13.42 21.95
C TRP A 146 11.82 13.93 21.30
#